data_AF-A0A522A703-F1
#
_entry.id   AF-A0A522A703-F1
#
_cell.length_a   1.000
_cell.length_b   1.000
_cell.length_c   1.000
_cell.angle_alpha   90.00
_cell.angle_beta   90.00
_cell.angle_gamma   90.00
#
_symmetry.space_group_name_H-M   'P 1'
#
loop_
_entity.id
_entity.type
_entity.pdbx_description
1 polymer ?
#
loop_
_entity_poly.entity_id
_entity_poly.type
_entity_poly.pdbx_seq_one_letter_code
_entity_poly.pdbx_strand_id
1 'polypeptide(L)'
;MFPIRMPPTRFRFRSPTGTPSSVWYIRESIMISKSRGALFAFALVIALAASAPAQPFVHPGGLHTAADLARMKTNVLAGNSPWIDSWNALVHEHKAQSDYKPAPNRHMGSRQRAQDDANAAYLNALRWNISGDTAHADCAVRIFNAWSKTVSEFPRGDDQPGLSGIPIGTFAIAAELLRSYPGWSAA
;
A
#
# COMPACT_ATOMS: atom_id res chain seq x y z
N MET A 1 21.70 6.43 -49.40
CA MET A 1 23.13 6.15 -49.59
C MET A 1 23.92 7.15 -48.76
N PHE A 2 24.29 6.76 -47.54
CA PHE A 2 25.16 7.55 -46.66
C PHE A 2 26.60 7.46 -47.13
N PRO A 3 27.39 8.54 -47.05
CA PRO A 3 28.81 8.41 -46.83
C PRO A 3 29.22 9.04 -45.49
N ILE A 4 29.77 8.17 -44.65
CA ILE A 4 30.60 8.50 -43.49
C ILE A 4 31.90 9.15 -43.99
N ARG A 5 32.34 10.25 -43.37
CA ARG A 5 33.74 10.70 -43.47
C ARG A 5 34.15 11.45 -42.21
N MET A 6 34.95 10.81 -41.35
CA MET A 6 35.79 11.53 -40.39
C MET A 6 37.17 11.83 -41.01
N PRO A 7 37.76 12.99 -40.71
CA PRO A 7 39.22 13.13 -40.63
C PRO A 7 39.67 13.78 -39.30
N PRO A 8 40.99 13.75 -39.00
CA PRO A 8 41.49 13.37 -37.68
C PRO A 8 41.88 14.53 -36.75
N THR A 9 41.98 14.18 -35.47
CA THR A 9 42.62 14.91 -34.37
C THR A 9 43.97 15.53 -34.74
N ARG A 10 44.16 16.80 -34.39
CA ARG A 10 45.47 17.34 -33.99
C ARG A 10 45.34 18.15 -32.70
N PHE A 11 45.72 17.53 -31.59
CA PHE A 11 46.11 18.24 -30.38
C PHE A 11 47.31 19.13 -30.70
N ARG A 12 47.23 20.42 -30.37
CA ARG A 12 48.42 21.26 -30.23
C ARG A 12 48.28 22.06 -28.95
N PHE A 13 48.92 21.54 -27.90
CA PHE A 13 49.13 22.25 -26.65
C PHE A 13 50.10 23.40 -26.92
N ARG A 14 49.67 24.64 -26.67
CA ARG A 14 50.58 25.79 -26.57
C ARG A 14 50.07 26.66 -25.44
N SER A 15 50.70 26.56 -24.27
CA SER A 15 50.54 27.52 -23.19
C SER A 15 51.39 28.76 -23.50
N PRO A 16 50.81 29.97 -23.62
CA PRO A 16 51.57 31.20 -23.55
C PRO A 16 51.65 31.61 -22.08
N THR A 17 52.88 31.68 -21.59
CA THR A 17 53.31 32.21 -20.29
C THR A 17 52.52 33.45 -19.84
N GLY A 18 51.85 33.33 -18.70
CA GLY A 18 51.29 34.46 -17.95
C GLY A 18 50.99 34.01 -16.53
N THR A 19 51.77 34.49 -15.56
CA THR A 19 51.48 34.35 -14.13
C THR A 19 50.05 34.80 -13.84
N PRO A 20 49.18 33.98 -13.24
CA PRO A 20 47.83 34.39 -12.88
C PRO A 20 47.88 35.57 -11.91
N SER A 21 47.14 36.65 -12.19
CA SER A 21 47.08 37.79 -11.27
C SER A 21 46.37 37.41 -9.96
N SER A 22 46.83 37.94 -8.83
CA SER A 22 46.33 37.64 -7.48
C SER A 22 44.83 37.89 -7.29
N VAL A 23 44.22 38.70 -8.15
CA VAL A 23 42.77 38.96 -8.18
C VAL A 23 41.97 37.73 -8.65
N TRP A 24 42.52 36.90 -9.55
CA TRP A 24 41.89 35.64 -9.96
C TRP A 24 41.85 34.62 -8.81
N TYR A 25 42.95 34.51 -8.06
CA TYR A 25 43.07 33.57 -6.95
C TYR A 25 42.07 33.86 -5.82
N ILE A 26 41.81 35.14 -5.52
CA ILE A 26 40.88 35.54 -4.45
C ILE A 26 39.42 35.23 -4.82
N ARG A 27 39.00 35.44 -6.08
CA ARG A 27 37.62 35.16 -6.52
C ARG A 27 37.32 33.65 -6.57
N GLU A 28 38.30 32.85 -6.96
CA GLU A 28 38.19 31.38 -7.03
C GLU A 28 38.15 30.75 -5.63
N SER A 29 38.97 31.26 -4.71
CA SER A 29 39.00 30.83 -3.30
C SER A 29 37.67 31.11 -2.57
N ILE A 30 37.02 32.25 -2.86
CA ILE A 30 35.73 32.62 -2.27
C ILE A 30 34.58 31.75 -2.85
N MET A 31 34.62 31.40 -4.14
CA MET A 31 33.63 30.49 -4.74
C MET A 31 33.75 29.07 -4.19
N ILE A 32 34.97 28.53 -4.06
CA ILE A 32 35.22 27.17 -3.55
C ILE A 32 34.81 27.04 -2.07
N SER A 33 34.98 28.10 -1.27
CA SER A 33 34.55 28.14 0.14
C SER A 33 33.03 28.01 0.30
N LYS A 34 32.24 28.73 -0.52
CA LYS A 34 30.78 28.72 -0.47
C LYS A 34 30.18 27.37 -0.89
N SER A 35 30.81 26.68 -1.84
CA SER A 35 30.38 25.35 -2.31
C SER A 35 30.60 24.23 -1.29
N ARG A 36 31.65 24.33 -0.46
CA ARG A 36 31.94 23.35 0.60
C ARG A 36 30.94 23.45 1.75
N GLY A 37 30.55 24.68 2.13
CA GLY A 37 29.50 24.90 3.13
C GLY A 37 28.12 24.39 2.67
N ALA A 38 27.78 24.59 1.40
CA ALA A 38 26.53 24.08 0.82
C ALA A 38 26.49 22.54 0.72
N LEU A 39 27.60 21.89 0.36
CA LEU A 39 27.71 20.43 0.33
C LEU A 39 27.69 19.82 1.73
N PHE A 40 28.32 20.47 2.72
CA PHE A 40 28.24 20.05 4.12
C PHE A 40 26.84 20.21 4.70
N ALA A 41 26.16 21.33 4.43
CA ALA A 41 24.78 21.54 4.85
C ALA A 41 23.83 20.54 4.18
N PHE A 42 24.03 20.23 2.89
CA PHE A 42 23.25 19.24 2.17
C PHE A 42 23.48 17.81 2.69
N ALA A 43 24.73 17.43 2.95
CA ALA A 43 25.06 16.14 3.56
C ALA A 43 24.52 16.03 5.01
N LEU A 44 24.53 17.11 5.77
CA LEU A 44 23.96 17.16 7.12
C LEU A 44 22.43 17.02 7.10
N VAL A 45 21.73 17.65 6.14
CA VAL A 45 20.28 17.50 5.96
C VAL A 45 19.92 16.07 5.55
N ILE A 46 20.70 15.42 4.68
CA ILE A 46 20.49 14.01 4.32
C ILE A 46 20.75 13.09 5.53
N ALA A 47 21.80 13.34 6.31
CA ALA A 47 22.12 12.55 7.50
C ALA A 47 21.06 12.70 8.60
N LEU A 48 20.50 13.91 8.80
CA LEU A 48 19.38 14.14 9.73
C LEU A 48 18.07 13.47 9.24
N ALA A 49 17.78 13.52 7.94
CA ALA A 49 16.60 12.85 7.37
C ALA A 49 16.71 11.31 7.47
N ALA A 50 17.92 10.76 7.30
CA ALA A 50 18.17 9.32 7.41
C ALA A 50 18.15 8.78 8.86
N SER A 51 18.13 9.66 9.85
CA SER A 51 18.10 9.28 11.28
C SER A 51 16.73 9.46 11.94
N ALA A 52 15.70 9.84 11.17
CA ALA A 52 14.33 9.84 11.67
C ALA A 52 13.87 8.39 11.94
N PRO A 53 13.48 8.03 13.18
CA PRO A 53 12.96 6.70 13.45
C PRO A 53 11.65 6.50 12.68
N ALA A 54 11.53 5.38 11.97
CA ALA A 54 10.29 4.98 11.32
C ALA A 54 9.18 4.87 12.38
N GLN A 55 8.04 5.52 12.15
CA GLN A 55 6.91 5.41 13.06
C GLN A 55 6.32 4.00 12.96
N PRO A 56 6.01 3.34 14.09
CA PRO A 56 5.34 2.05 14.07
C PRO A 56 3.94 2.21 13.45
N PHE A 57 3.62 1.41 12.43
CA PHE A 57 2.28 1.37 11.86
C PHE A 57 1.35 0.63 12.81
N VAL A 58 0.34 1.33 13.34
CA VAL A 58 -0.62 0.78 14.30
C VAL A 58 -1.75 0.10 13.54
N HIS A 59 -2.06 -1.14 13.92
CA HIS A 59 -3.14 -1.91 13.31
C HIS A 59 -4.34 -2.07 14.26
N PRO A 60 -5.59 -2.02 13.74
CA PRO A 60 -5.95 -1.57 12.39
C PRO A 60 -5.62 -0.10 12.15
N GLY A 61 -5.09 0.21 10.97
CA GLY A 61 -4.67 1.55 10.56
C GLY A 61 -4.81 1.84 9.06
N GLY A 62 -5.37 0.92 8.27
CA GLY A 62 -5.79 1.15 6.90
C GLY A 62 -7.07 1.97 6.82
N LEU A 63 -8.20 1.31 6.53
CA LEU A 63 -9.51 2.00 6.44
C LEU A 63 -10.19 2.18 7.80
N HIS A 64 -9.89 1.30 8.76
CA HIS A 64 -10.48 1.31 10.10
C HIS A 64 -9.40 1.52 11.14
N THR A 65 -9.74 2.25 12.21
CA THR A 65 -8.96 2.25 13.44
C THR A 65 -9.64 1.41 14.52
N ALA A 66 -8.87 0.93 15.50
CA ALA A 66 -9.43 0.25 16.67
C ALA A 66 -10.48 1.11 17.42
N ALA A 67 -10.24 2.43 17.48
CA ALA A 67 -11.17 3.38 18.10
C ALA A 67 -12.49 3.51 17.32
N ASP A 68 -12.45 3.46 15.98
CA ASP A 68 -13.64 3.48 15.15
C ASP A 68 -14.49 2.21 15.33
N LEU A 69 -13.86 1.05 15.33
CA LEU A 69 -14.54 -0.23 15.56
C LEU A 69 -15.18 -0.28 16.95
N ALA A 70 -14.48 0.21 17.98
CA ALA A 70 -15.02 0.33 19.33
C ALA A 70 -16.22 1.28 19.39
N ARG A 71 -16.14 2.44 18.72
CA ARG A 71 -17.25 3.40 18.63
C ARG A 71 -18.46 2.81 17.91
N MET A 72 -18.25 2.08 16.82
CA MET A 72 -19.32 1.38 16.09
C MET A 72 -19.99 0.36 17.00
N LYS A 73 -19.21 -0.50 17.66
CA LYS A 73 -19.71 -1.50 18.61
C LYS A 73 -20.54 -0.88 19.72
N THR A 74 -20.03 0.14 20.40
CA THR A 74 -20.75 0.82 21.49
C THR A 74 -22.09 1.37 21.03
N ASN A 75 -22.14 2.03 19.86
CA ASN A 75 -23.39 2.61 19.36
C ASN A 75 -24.38 1.55 18.86
N VAL A 76 -23.92 0.46 18.22
CA VAL A 76 -24.77 -0.66 17.82
C VAL A 76 -25.38 -1.33 19.04
N LEU A 77 -24.59 -1.63 20.07
CA LEU A 77 -25.08 -2.25 21.30
C LEU A 77 -26.04 -1.35 22.08
N ALA A 78 -25.87 -0.03 22.00
CA ALA A 78 -26.78 0.94 22.59
C ALA A 78 -28.05 1.18 21.76
N GLY A 79 -28.14 0.68 20.53
CA GLY A 79 -29.27 0.94 19.64
C GLY A 79 -29.32 2.37 19.10
N ASN A 80 -28.19 3.06 19.03
CA ASN A 80 -28.13 4.45 18.57
C ASN A 80 -28.12 4.56 17.05
N SER A 81 -29.01 5.38 16.49
CA SER A 81 -28.93 5.79 15.08
C SER A 81 -27.77 6.78 14.85
N PRO A 82 -27.10 6.75 13.68
CA PRO A 82 -27.39 5.90 12.50
C PRO A 82 -26.69 4.52 12.52
N TRP A 83 -25.94 4.19 13.57
CA TRP A 83 -25.16 2.94 13.62
C TRP A 83 -26.05 1.70 13.63
N ILE A 84 -27.12 1.71 14.43
CA ILE A 84 -28.04 0.57 14.48
C ILE A 84 -28.74 0.35 13.14
N ASP A 85 -29.05 1.41 12.40
CA ASP A 85 -29.70 1.30 11.09
C ASP A 85 -28.77 0.63 10.07
N SER A 86 -27.49 1.04 10.05
CA SER A 86 -26.48 0.42 9.19
C SER A 86 -26.16 -1.01 9.61
N TRP A 87 -26.16 -1.30 10.91
CA TRP A 87 -26.04 -2.66 11.43
C TRP A 87 -27.21 -3.53 10.96
N ASN A 88 -28.43 -3.02 11.05
CA ASN A 88 -29.62 -3.73 10.59
C ASN A 88 -29.56 -4.01 9.07
N ALA A 89 -29.03 -3.09 8.27
CA ALA A 89 -28.77 -3.36 6.85
C ALA A 89 -27.70 -4.44 6.66
N LEU A 90 -26.58 -4.35 7.40
CA LEU A 90 -25.50 -5.33 7.37
C LEU A 90 -25.97 -6.74 7.74
N VAL A 91 -26.88 -6.88 8.72
CA VAL A 91 -27.31 -8.21 9.15
C VAL A 91 -28.19 -8.92 8.13
N HIS A 92 -28.87 -8.18 7.25
CA HIS A 92 -29.71 -8.71 6.16
C HIS A 92 -28.95 -8.92 4.85
N GLU A 93 -27.71 -8.43 4.74
CA GLU A 93 -26.89 -8.60 3.54
C GLU A 93 -26.46 -10.07 3.40
N HIS A 94 -26.76 -10.68 2.25
CA HIS A 94 -26.46 -12.09 1.98
C HIS A 94 -24.95 -12.39 2.04
N LYS A 95 -24.10 -11.45 1.62
CA LYS A 95 -22.64 -11.58 1.70
C LYS A 95 -22.12 -11.54 3.13
N ALA A 96 -22.90 -11.03 4.08
CA ALA A 96 -22.53 -10.90 5.48
C ALA A 96 -22.92 -12.14 6.32
N GLN A 97 -23.51 -13.18 5.71
CA GLN A 97 -23.87 -14.40 6.44
C GLN A 97 -22.65 -15.30 6.66
N SER A 98 -22.59 -15.97 7.82
CA SER A 98 -21.47 -16.82 8.22
C SER A 98 -21.36 -18.13 7.40
N ASP A 99 -22.43 -18.49 6.69
CA ASP A 99 -22.49 -19.66 5.82
C ASP A 99 -22.09 -19.37 4.36
N TYR A 100 -21.82 -18.10 4.00
CA TYR A 100 -21.43 -17.66 2.66
C TYR A 100 -20.34 -18.55 2.04
N LYS A 101 -20.50 -18.96 0.78
CA LYS A 101 -19.56 -19.84 0.09
C LYS A 101 -18.77 -19.08 -0.99
N PRO A 102 -17.43 -18.97 -0.87
CA PRO A 102 -16.62 -18.31 -1.88
C PRO A 102 -16.53 -19.13 -3.17
N ALA A 103 -16.28 -18.46 -4.28
CA ALA A 103 -16.14 -19.06 -5.61
C ALA A 103 -14.83 -18.60 -6.29
N PRO A 104 -13.65 -18.97 -5.74
CA PRO A 104 -12.38 -18.52 -6.26
C PRO A 104 -12.08 -19.10 -7.64
N ASN A 105 -11.27 -18.39 -8.42
CA ASN A 105 -10.82 -18.81 -9.74
C ASN A 105 -9.28 -18.68 -9.83
N ARG A 106 -8.62 -19.70 -10.40
CA ARG A 106 -7.17 -19.80 -10.50
C ARG A 106 -6.45 -18.59 -11.11
N HIS A 107 -7.12 -17.87 -12.00
CA HIS A 107 -6.60 -16.70 -12.72
C HIS A 107 -7.44 -15.45 -12.50
N MET A 108 -8.25 -15.40 -11.43
CA MET A 108 -9.08 -14.24 -11.10
C MET A 108 -9.91 -13.69 -12.29
N GLY A 109 -10.40 -14.57 -13.18
CA GLY A 109 -10.92 -14.17 -14.49
C GLY A 109 -12.24 -13.40 -14.52
N SER A 110 -12.82 -13.14 -13.35
CA SER A 110 -13.95 -12.24 -13.17
C SER A 110 -13.71 -11.37 -11.93
N ARG A 111 -13.53 -10.08 -12.16
CA ARG A 111 -13.37 -9.04 -11.14
C ARG A 111 -14.59 -8.97 -10.23
N GLN A 112 -15.79 -9.06 -10.77
CA GLN A 112 -17.04 -8.95 -10.02
C GLN A 112 -17.17 -10.12 -9.04
N ARG A 113 -16.87 -11.35 -9.47
CA ARG A 113 -16.85 -12.51 -8.57
C ARG A 113 -15.79 -12.36 -7.48
N ALA A 114 -14.58 -11.93 -7.83
CA ALA A 114 -13.53 -11.66 -6.84
C ALA A 114 -13.95 -10.56 -5.85
N GLN A 115 -14.64 -9.52 -6.32
CA GLN A 115 -15.15 -8.44 -5.48
C GLN A 115 -16.26 -8.91 -4.55
N ASP A 116 -17.14 -9.80 -5.00
CA ASP A 116 -18.21 -10.34 -4.19
C ASP A 116 -17.66 -11.14 -3.01
N ASP A 117 -16.67 -12.00 -3.25
CA ASP A 117 -15.98 -12.76 -2.20
C ASP A 117 -15.18 -11.83 -1.27
N ALA A 118 -14.49 -10.81 -1.81
CA ALA A 118 -13.75 -9.84 -1.00
C ALA A 118 -14.68 -9.02 -0.09
N ASN A 119 -15.84 -8.60 -0.62
CA ASN A 119 -16.88 -7.94 0.15
C ASN A 119 -17.43 -8.87 1.23
N ALA A 120 -17.70 -10.14 0.91
CA ALA A 120 -18.17 -11.10 1.90
C ALA A 120 -17.18 -11.30 3.05
N ALA A 121 -15.88 -11.39 2.76
CA ALA A 121 -14.84 -11.44 3.78
C ALA A 121 -14.83 -10.19 4.66
N TYR A 122 -14.92 -9.00 4.04
CA TYR A 122 -14.96 -7.73 4.75
C TYR A 122 -16.18 -7.58 5.66
N LEU A 123 -17.38 -7.88 5.15
CA LEU A 123 -18.62 -7.75 5.90
C LEU A 123 -18.69 -8.74 7.07
N ASN A 124 -18.21 -9.97 6.87
CA ASN A 124 -18.09 -10.95 7.94
C ASN A 124 -17.05 -10.52 8.99
N ALA A 125 -15.89 -9.98 8.59
CA ALA A 125 -14.92 -9.44 9.52
C ALA A 125 -15.48 -8.26 10.36
N LEU A 126 -16.30 -7.38 9.76
CA LEU A 126 -17.02 -6.33 10.47
C LEU A 126 -18.04 -6.88 11.46
N ARG A 127 -18.83 -7.87 11.05
CA ARG A 127 -19.80 -8.53 11.94
C ARG A 127 -19.11 -9.11 13.16
N TRP A 128 -17.97 -9.77 12.98
CA TRP A 128 -17.17 -10.26 14.11
C TRP A 128 -16.67 -9.14 15.01
N ASN A 129 -16.03 -8.10 14.45
CA ASN A 129 -15.48 -6.99 15.25
C ASN A 129 -16.55 -6.29 16.10
N ILE A 130 -17.77 -6.13 15.58
CA ILE A 130 -18.88 -5.46 16.25
C ILE A 130 -19.57 -6.40 17.26
N SER A 131 -20.04 -7.56 16.81
CA SER A 131 -20.84 -8.48 17.65
C SER A 131 -20.01 -9.37 18.57
N GLY A 132 -18.77 -9.70 18.18
CA GLY A 132 -17.94 -10.72 18.81
C GLY A 132 -18.25 -12.15 18.35
N ASP A 133 -19.22 -12.38 17.48
CA ASP A 133 -19.57 -13.72 16.98
C ASP A 133 -18.47 -14.26 16.05
N THR A 134 -17.79 -15.32 16.50
CA THR A 134 -16.65 -15.92 15.79
C THR A 134 -17.06 -16.65 14.52
N ALA A 135 -18.33 -17.05 14.35
CA ALA A 135 -18.78 -17.71 13.13
C ALA A 135 -18.56 -16.83 11.89
N HIS A 136 -18.63 -15.52 12.04
CA HIS A 136 -18.32 -14.57 10.96
C HIS A 136 -16.81 -14.44 10.72
N ALA A 137 -15.97 -14.43 11.76
CA ALA A 137 -14.52 -14.45 11.58
C ALA A 137 -14.06 -15.73 10.87
N ASP A 138 -14.62 -16.88 11.25
CA ASP A 138 -14.36 -18.18 10.61
C ASP A 138 -14.79 -18.19 9.14
N CYS A 139 -15.94 -17.58 8.83
CA CYS A 139 -16.38 -17.39 7.46
C CYS A 139 -15.36 -16.58 6.64
N ALA A 140 -14.90 -15.46 7.17
CA ALA A 140 -13.91 -14.63 6.49
C ALA A 140 -12.57 -15.37 6.29
N VAL A 141 -12.04 -16.05 7.32
CA VAL A 141 -10.85 -16.91 7.23
C VAL A 141 -11.02 -17.98 6.14
N ARG A 142 -12.18 -18.64 6.08
CA ARG A 142 -12.49 -19.63 5.06
C ARG A 142 -12.46 -19.05 3.65
N ILE A 143 -12.93 -17.83 3.45
CA ILE A 143 -12.83 -17.12 2.16
C ILE A 143 -11.37 -16.91 1.79
N PHE A 144 -10.55 -16.34 2.69
CA PHE A 144 -9.12 -16.13 2.44
C PHE A 144 -8.39 -17.44 2.10
N ASN A 145 -8.65 -18.48 2.87
CA ASN A 145 -8.05 -19.79 2.67
C ASN A 145 -8.46 -20.42 1.32
N ALA A 146 -9.71 -20.23 0.89
CA ALA A 146 -10.16 -20.70 -0.43
C ALA A 146 -9.43 -19.97 -1.58
N TRP A 147 -9.29 -18.64 -1.49
CA TRP A 147 -8.59 -17.85 -2.50
C TRP A 147 -7.08 -18.15 -2.51
N SER A 148 -6.44 -18.21 -1.35
CA SER A 148 -5.01 -18.52 -1.22
C SER A 148 -4.65 -19.92 -1.77
N LYS A 149 -5.57 -20.89 -1.68
CA LYS A 149 -5.37 -22.24 -2.23
C LYS A 149 -5.59 -22.32 -3.74
N THR A 150 -6.40 -21.41 -4.30
CA THR A 150 -6.90 -21.52 -5.67
C THR A 150 -6.11 -20.67 -6.66
N VAL A 151 -5.76 -19.44 -6.31
CA VAL A 151 -5.08 -18.52 -7.23
C VAL A 151 -3.65 -18.99 -7.48
N SER A 152 -3.37 -19.41 -8.71
CA SER A 152 -2.09 -19.99 -9.12
C SER A 152 -1.60 -19.46 -10.47
N GLU A 153 -2.35 -18.58 -11.11
CA GLU A 153 -2.06 -18.00 -12.41
C GLU A 153 -2.17 -16.48 -12.36
N PHE A 154 -1.49 -15.79 -13.28
CA PHE A 154 -1.67 -14.35 -13.44
C PHE A 154 -3.11 -14.01 -13.83
N PRO A 155 -3.67 -12.89 -13.34
CA PRO A 155 -4.99 -12.43 -13.72
C PRO A 155 -5.16 -12.32 -15.24
N ARG A 156 -6.17 -13.02 -15.79
CA ARG A 156 -6.54 -12.97 -17.22
C ARG A 156 -8.02 -13.31 -17.39
N GLY A 157 -8.70 -12.72 -18.36
CA GLY A 157 -10.14 -12.94 -18.57
C GLY A 157 -10.78 -11.78 -19.34
N ASP A 158 -12.09 -11.68 -19.24
CA ASP A 158 -12.90 -10.76 -20.04
C ASP A 158 -12.86 -9.31 -19.53
N ASP A 159 -12.33 -9.10 -18.32
CA ASP A 159 -12.22 -7.79 -17.68
C ASP A 159 -10.98 -7.01 -18.16
N GLN A 160 -11.06 -5.68 -18.07
CA GLN A 160 -9.94 -4.79 -18.44
C GLN A 160 -8.68 -5.09 -17.61
N PRO A 161 -7.49 -5.13 -18.24
CA PRO A 161 -6.22 -5.26 -17.53
C PRO A 161 -6.09 -4.23 -16.40
N GLY A 162 -5.80 -4.71 -15.17
CA GLY A 162 -5.55 -3.87 -13.99
C GLY A 162 -6.71 -3.73 -13.00
N LEU A 163 -7.95 -3.98 -13.40
CA LEU A 163 -9.11 -3.84 -12.48
C LEU A 163 -9.17 -4.91 -11.39
N SER A 164 -8.44 -6.04 -11.56
CA SER A 164 -8.28 -7.07 -10.52
C SER A 164 -7.59 -6.55 -9.26
N GLY A 165 -6.95 -5.37 -9.29
CA GLY A 165 -6.40 -4.73 -8.09
C GLY A 165 -7.46 -4.25 -7.09
N ILE A 166 -8.68 -3.96 -7.55
CA ILE A 166 -9.77 -3.47 -6.69
C ILE A 166 -10.19 -4.52 -5.65
N PRO A 167 -10.56 -5.76 -6.02
CA PRO A 167 -10.91 -6.78 -5.03
C PRO A 167 -9.73 -7.15 -4.11
N ILE A 168 -8.49 -7.09 -4.61
CA ILE A 168 -7.29 -7.31 -3.79
C ILE A 168 -7.19 -6.25 -2.67
N GLY A 169 -7.50 -5.00 -2.97
CA GLY A 169 -7.57 -3.95 -1.95
C GLY A 169 -8.62 -4.23 -0.87
N THR A 170 -9.82 -4.68 -1.26
CA THR A 170 -10.87 -5.08 -0.31
C THR A 170 -10.44 -6.27 0.55
N PHE A 171 -9.78 -7.28 -0.05
CA PHE A 171 -9.20 -8.40 0.71
C PHE A 171 -8.18 -7.92 1.74
N ALA A 172 -7.30 -6.97 1.38
CA ALA A 172 -6.31 -6.44 2.32
C ALA A 172 -6.98 -5.76 3.54
N ILE A 173 -8.05 -4.98 3.31
CA ILE A 173 -8.83 -4.34 4.38
C ILE A 173 -9.48 -5.39 5.29
N ALA A 174 -10.09 -6.43 4.70
CA ALA A 174 -10.71 -7.51 5.45
C ALA A 174 -9.68 -8.31 6.28
N ALA A 175 -8.48 -8.54 5.75
CA ALA A 175 -7.41 -9.25 6.45
C ALA A 175 -6.88 -8.45 7.64
N GLU A 176 -6.77 -7.12 7.50
CA GLU A 176 -6.38 -6.25 8.60
C GLU A 176 -7.38 -6.32 9.76
N LEU A 177 -8.69 -6.35 9.45
CA LEU A 177 -9.74 -6.51 10.45
C LEU A 177 -9.69 -7.85 11.19
N LEU A 178 -9.04 -8.87 10.64
CA LEU A 178 -8.90 -10.20 11.25
C LEU A 178 -7.56 -10.41 11.95
N ARG A 179 -6.68 -9.39 11.96
CA ARG A 179 -5.32 -9.50 12.52
C ARG A 179 -5.28 -9.94 13.98
N SER A 180 -6.29 -9.56 14.78
CA SER A 180 -6.42 -9.93 16.18
C SER A 180 -7.20 -11.23 16.40
N TYR A 181 -7.70 -11.87 15.34
CA TYR A 181 -8.49 -13.09 15.45
C TYR A 181 -7.58 -14.30 15.72
N PRO A 182 -7.76 -15.04 16.83
CA PRO A 182 -6.92 -16.20 17.15
C PRO A 182 -7.02 -17.32 16.11
N GLY A 183 -8.17 -17.45 15.44
CA GLY A 183 -8.40 -18.44 14.38
C GLY A 183 -7.83 -18.04 13.01
N TRP A 184 -7.08 -16.93 12.92
CA TRP A 184 -6.37 -16.53 11.70
C TRP A 184 -5.15 -17.44 11.47
N SER A 185 -5.41 -18.65 10.99
CA SER A 185 -4.39 -19.64 10.64
C SER A 185 -4.34 -19.91 9.14
N ALA A 186 -3.15 -20.22 8.64
CA ALA A 186 -2.95 -20.67 7.27
C ALA A 186 -3.78 -21.92 6.96
N ALA A 187 -4.10 -22.06 5.67
CA ALA A 187 -4.93 -23.11 5.10
C ALA A 187 -4.20 -24.45 4.94
#